data_AF-A0A936FQT6-F1
#
_entry.id   AF-A0A936FQT6-F1
#
_cell.length_a   1.000
_cell.length_b   1.000
_cell.length_c   1.000
_cell.angle_alpha   90.00
_cell.angle_beta   90.00
_cell.angle_gamma   90.00
#
_symmetry.space_group_name_H-M   'P 1'
#
loop_
_entity.id
_entity.type
_entity.pdbx_description
1 polymer ?
#
loop_
_entity_poly.entity_id
_entity_poly.type
_entity_poly.pdbx_seq_one_letter_code
_entity_poly.pdbx_strand_id
1 'polypeptide(L)'
;MKYNFLALIFLFIIASCNNNQPNNSSTTATNTKNDKIIVVDNKNIQSNNVSQRNELATNDKKLVTKTKLHPITVPSKIENEAEESEGKLSKAQRIKESLEDEIRRTKDPATGLVPMGKFGDALEFTRRKQAEFYGKGELRGSTLANAKWKERGPTNVGGRVGTILVDKNDPTNKTLFVGHCSGGLWKTTDITATRPLWKPVNDYLQNLAVGGLVQDPTNPKIMYLGTGDPSADDVRGIGIFKSTDGGENWDLLPSTANKPAFYKTREIVIANDGAIYAACKQGVQKSTDGGNTWTSVLSNEIWDLEYIPSTNTLFASKNNSIWKSNTGNSGSWKNITSTDGFANLWQRTEFTVCQSSPNVIYAVGGIGGPNSKHTNQ
;
A
#
# COMPACT_ATOMS: atom_id res chain seq x y z
N MET A 1 -2.54 11.84 6.57
CA MET A 1 -3.51 12.72 5.90
C MET A 1 -2.99 13.48 4.66
N LYS A 2 -1.84 13.11 4.06
CA LYS A 2 -1.34 13.73 2.80
C LYS A 2 -1.40 12.82 1.55
N TYR A 3 -1.69 11.52 1.72
CA TYR A 3 -1.66 10.55 0.62
C TYR A 3 -3.02 10.32 -0.08
N ASN A 4 -4.14 10.72 0.54
CA ASN A 4 -5.47 10.70 -0.11
C ASN A 4 -5.64 11.73 -1.24
N PHE A 5 -4.65 12.61 -1.44
CA PHE A 5 -4.77 13.72 -2.39
C PHE A 5 -4.46 13.29 -3.83
N LEU A 6 -3.59 12.29 -4.04
CA LEU A 6 -3.29 11.77 -5.38
C LEU A 6 -4.52 11.09 -5.99
N ALA A 7 -5.13 10.13 -5.29
CA ALA A 7 -6.33 9.43 -5.78
C ALA A 7 -7.50 10.39 -6.09
N LEU A 8 -7.67 11.46 -5.30
CA LEU A 8 -8.71 12.46 -5.53
C LEU A 8 -8.41 13.38 -6.73
N ILE A 9 -7.15 13.80 -6.92
CA ILE A 9 -6.71 14.55 -8.12
C ILE A 9 -6.97 13.71 -9.38
N PHE A 10 -6.63 12.41 -9.35
CA PHE A 10 -6.84 11.52 -10.49
C PHE A 10 -8.32 11.31 -10.81
N LEU A 11 -9.20 11.19 -9.80
CA LEU A 11 -10.65 11.12 -10.03
C LEU A 11 -11.20 12.37 -10.74
N PHE A 12 -10.71 13.56 -10.39
CA PHE A 12 -11.12 14.83 -11.01
C PHE A 12 -10.59 14.98 -12.45
N ILE A 13 -9.37 14.55 -12.73
CA ILE A 13 -8.78 14.60 -14.09
C ILE A 13 -9.50 13.62 -15.03
N ILE A 14 -9.80 12.40 -14.56
CA ILE A 14 -10.56 11.40 -15.32
C ILE A 14 -11.98 11.91 -15.63
N ALA A 15 -12.66 12.50 -14.64
CA ALA A 15 -14.00 13.08 -14.85
C ALA A 15 -14.02 14.25 -15.84
N SER A 16 -12.97 15.10 -15.83
CA SER A 16 -12.84 16.22 -16.77
C SER A 16 -12.60 15.77 -18.21
N CYS A 17 -11.86 14.67 -18.43
CA CYS A 17 -11.63 14.11 -19.77
C CYS A 17 -12.88 13.47 -20.40
N ASN A 18 -13.84 13.01 -19.58
CA ASN A 18 -15.08 12.38 -20.06
C ASN A 18 -16.21 13.38 -20.38
N ASN A 19 -16.17 14.60 -19.84
CA ASN A 19 -17.28 15.56 -19.95
C ASN A 19 -17.13 16.63 -21.04
N ASN A 20 -16.00 16.68 -21.77
CA ASN A 20 -15.82 17.68 -22.83
C ASN A 20 -16.43 17.19 -24.17
N GLN A 21 -17.71 17.50 -24.37
CA GLN A 21 -18.25 17.75 -25.71
C GLN A 21 -17.57 19.02 -26.29
N PRO A 22 -17.21 19.05 -27.58
CA PRO A 22 -16.41 20.14 -28.13
C PRO A 22 -17.23 21.42 -28.22
N ASN A 23 -16.99 22.36 -27.30
CA ASN A 23 -17.38 23.75 -27.51
C ASN A 23 -16.38 24.39 -28.47
N ASN A 24 -16.89 24.81 -29.63
CA ASN A 24 -16.16 25.55 -30.65
C ASN A 24 -15.50 26.81 -30.06
N SER A 25 -14.20 26.75 -29.82
CA SER A 25 -13.34 27.93 -29.88
C SER A 25 -12.07 27.57 -30.65
N SER A 26 -11.90 28.25 -31.78
CA SER A 26 -10.83 28.05 -32.74
C SER A 26 -9.48 28.46 -32.14
N THR A 27 -8.63 27.48 -31.87
CA THR A 27 -7.18 27.66 -31.96
C THR A 27 -6.63 26.54 -32.84
N THR A 28 -6.17 26.94 -34.02
CA THR A 28 -5.47 26.10 -34.99
C THR A 28 -4.25 25.44 -34.34
N ALA A 29 -4.40 24.16 -33.98
CA ALA A 29 -3.28 23.29 -33.64
C ALA A 29 -2.83 22.58 -34.93
N THR A 30 -1.62 22.89 -35.38
CA THR A 30 -0.93 22.15 -36.43
C THR A 30 -0.74 20.70 -36.00
N ASN A 31 -1.11 19.81 -36.91
CA ASN A 31 -1.17 18.37 -36.75
C ASN A 31 0.26 17.79 -36.82
N THR A 32 0.87 17.51 -35.66
CA THR A 32 2.07 16.66 -35.56
C THR A 32 1.79 15.48 -34.63
N LYS A 33 1.96 14.26 -35.16
CA LYS A 33 1.75 12.94 -34.55
C LYS A 33 2.74 12.62 -33.42
N ASN A 34 2.87 13.46 -32.40
CA ASN A 34 3.71 13.17 -31.25
C ASN A 34 2.84 12.98 -29.99
N ASP A 35 3.05 11.87 -29.28
CA ASP A 35 2.46 11.63 -27.96
C ASP A 35 2.86 12.81 -27.04
N LYS A 36 1.87 13.53 -26.48
CA LYS A 36 2.07 14.68 -25.59
C LYS A 36 1.95 14.23 -24.15
N ILE A 37 3.05 14.35 -23.40
CA ILE A 37 3.07 14.13 -21.95
C ILE A 37 2.95 15.48 -21.25
N ILE A 38 1.92 15.63 -20.41
CA ILE A 38 1.68 16.83 -19.60
C ILE A 38 2.08 16.52 -18.16
N VAL A 39 3.04 17.27 -17.64
CA VAL A 39 3.48 17.17 -16.24
C VAL A 39 2.74 18.22 -15.41
N VAL A 40 2.14 17.79 -14.29
CA VAL A 40 1.33 18.65 -13.43
C VAL A 40 2.16 19.11 -12.22
N ASP A 41 2.61 20.37 -12.18
CA ASP A 41 3.38 20.94 -11.06
C ASP A 41 2.48 21.21 -9.82
N ASN A 42 2.75 20.53 -8.71
CA ASN A 42 1.91 20.55 -7.50
C ASN A 42 2.26 21.68 -6.48
N LYS A 43 3.03 22.71 -6.85
CA LYS A 43 3.47 23.75 -5.90
C LYS A 43 2.37 24.62 -5.26
N ASN A 44 1.20 24.78 -5.89
CA ASN A 44 0.22 25.82 -5.50
C ASN A 44 -0.94 25.36 -4.59
N ILE A 45 -1.03 24.08 -4.19
CA ILE A 45 -2.21 23.57 -3.45
C ILE A 45 -2.05 23.60 -1.90
N GLN A 46 -0.88 24.02 -1.39
CA GLN A 46 -0.63 24.00 0.06
C GLN A 46 -1.26 25.17 0.85
N SER A 47 -1.68 26.26 0.20
CA SER A 47 -2.17 27.46 0.91
C SER A 47 -3.61 27.32 1.44
N ASN A 48 -4.48 26.55 0.79
CA ASN A 48 -5.91 26.47 1.18
C ASN A 48 -6.22 25.47 2.31
N ASN A 49 -5.26 24.64 2.72
CA ASN A 49 -5.46 23.58 3.71
C ASN A 49 -5.11 23.99 5.16
N VAL A 50 -4.48 25.15 5.36
CA VAL A 50 -4.14 25.65 6.71
C VAL A 50 -5.39 26.20 7.41
N SER A 51 -6.29 26.84 6.68
CA SER A 51 -7.49 27.46 7.24
C SER A 51 -8.52 26.43 7.72
N GLN A 52 -8.75 25.33 6.98
CA GLN A 52 -9.72 24.30 7.36
C GLN A 52 -9.27 23.39 8.52
N ARG A 53 -7.95 23.22 8.74
CA ARG A 53 -7.44 22.46 9.90
C ARG A 53 -7.64 23.18 11.22
N ASN A 54 -7.61 24.49 11.21
CA ASN A 54 -7.79 25.29 12.42
C ASN A 54 -9.25 25.31 12.88
N GLU A 55 -10.23 25.10 12.00
CA GLU A 55 -11.65 25.04 12.37
C GLU A 55 -12.07 23.69 12.98
N LEU A 56 -11.48 22.55 12.56
CA LEU A 56 -11.76 21.25 13.20
C LEU A 56 -11.14 21.10 14.59
N ALA A 57 -9.94 21.66 14.82
CA ALA A 57 -9.23 21.54 16.09
C ALA A 57 -9.93 22.28 17.26
N THR A 58 -10.75 23.30 16.96
CA THR A 58 -11.51 24.06 17.96
C THR A 58 -12.76 23.31 18.44
N ASN A 59 -13.31 22.41 17.63
CA ASN A 59 -14.53 21.65 17.96
C ASN A 59 -14.25 20.39 18.80
N ASP A 60 -13.08 19.76 18.64
CA ASP A 60 -12.69 18.57 19.43
C ASP A 60 -12.40 18.89 20.92
N LYS A 61 -12.10 20.15 21.26
CA LYS A 61 -11.87 20.56 22.66
C LYS A 61 -13.14 20.63 23.51
N LYS A 62 -14.34 20.45 22.93
CA LYS A 62 -15.61 20.51 23.67
C LYS A 62 -16.21 19.15 24.07
N LEU A 63 -15.63 18.02 23.67
CA LEU A 63 -16.26 16.70 23.83
C LEU A 63 -15.59 15.73 24.82
N VAL A 64 -14.55 16.15 25.55
CA VAL A 64 -13.95 15.32 26.60
C VAL A 64 -14.45 15.77 27.97
N THR A 65 -15.66 15.35 28.35
CA THR A 65 -16.05 15.29 29.76
C THR A 65 -16.83 14.02 30.07
N LYS A 66 -16.42 13.36 31.16
CA LYS A 66 -17.02 12.23 31.87
C LYS A 66 -16.66 10.82 31.38
N THR A 67 -15.43 10.40 31.71
CA THR A 67 -15.21 9.03 32.20
C THR A 67 -14.44 9.13 33.52
N LYS A 68 -15.08 8.72 34.63
CA LYS A 68 -14.44 8.65 35.96
C LYS A 68 -13.42 7.51 35.94
N LEU A 69 -12.13 7.84 35.84
CA LEU A 69 -11.04 6.92 36.13
C LEU A 69 -10.90 6.75 37.65
N HIS A 70 -10.60 5.53 38.09
CA HIS A 70 -10.26 5.26 39.49
C HIS A 70 -9.00 6.06 39.89
N PRO A 71 -8.94 6.69 41.06
CA PRO A 71 -7.74 7.41 41.48
C PRO A 71 -6.63 6.42 41.81
N ILE A 72 -5.52 6.51 41.10
CA ILE A 72 -4.25 5.92 41.53
C ILE A 72 -3.64 6.93 42.52
N THR A 73 -3.45 6.53 43.78
CA THR A 73 -2.77 7.35 44.78
C THR A 73 -1.29 7.39 44.44
N VAL A 74 -0.83 8.49 43.86
CA VAL A 74 0.59 8.78 43.68
C VAL A 74 1.12 9.37 45.00
N PRO A 75 2.24 8.89 45.57
CA PRO A 75 2.80 9.44 46.79
C PRO A 75 3.12 10.93 46.60
N SER A 76 2.67 11.79 47.53
CA SER A 76 2.72 13.25 47.40
C SER A 76 4.05 13.90 47.78
N LYS A 77 5.16 13.17 47.74
CA LYS A 77 6.51 13.72 47.88
C LYS A 77 7.47 12.90 47.04
N ILE A 78 7.79 13.41 45.86
CA ILE A 78 9.10 13.13 45.27
C ILE A 78 10.03 14.05 46.05
N GLU A 79 10.85 13.48 46.92
CA GLU A 79 11.97 14.22 47.50
C GLU A 79 12.87 14.61 46.33
N ASN A 80 13.06 15.93 46.16
CA ASN A 80 14.00 16.45 45.18
C ASN A 80 15.41 16.07 45.64
N GLU A 81 15.90 14.90 45.23
CA GLU A 81 17.34 14.70 45.12
C GLU A 81 17.81 15.64 44.01
N ALA A 82 18.66 16.60 44.38
CA ALA A 82 19.27 17.49 43.42
C ALA A 82 20.03 16.64 42.39
N GLU A 83 19.59 16.65 41.13
CA GLU A 83 20.39 16.16 40.02
C GLU A 83 21.60 17.08 39.88
N GLU A 84 22.69 16.68 40.53
CA GLU A 84 24.02 17.19 40.26
C GLU A 84 24.30 16.96 38.77
N SER A 85 24.47 18.03 38.00
CA SER A 85 24.64 17.93 36.55
C SER A 85 26.03 17.39 36.22
N GLU A 86 26.21 16.08 36.32
CA GLU A 86 27.42 15.44 35.84
C GLU A 86 27.50 15.59 34.31
N GLY A 87 28.57 16.24 33.84
CA GLY A 87 28.78 16.52 32.43
C GLY A 87 28.74 15.24 31.58
N LYS A 88 28.18 15.34 30.35
CA LYS A 88 28.04 14.20 29.44
C LYS A 88 29.35 13.43 29.28
N LEU A 89 29.37 12.21 29.82
CA LEU A 89 30.46 11.25 29.67
C LEU A 89 30.88 11.10 28.20
N SER A 90 32.18 10.94 27.98
CA SER A 90 32.72 10.71 26.64
C SER A 90 32.16 9.43 26.03
N LYS A 91 32.14 9.32 24.69
CA LYS A 91 31.61 8.13 24.00
C LYS A 91 32.29 6.84 24.47
N ALA A 92 33.60 6.88 24.73
CA ALA A 92 34.36 5.74 25.23
C ALA A 92 33.94 5.33 26.66
N GLN A 93 33.73 6.31 27.55
CA GLN A 93 33.26 6.06 28.92
C GLN A 93 31.85 5.47 28.93
N ARG A 94 30.93 6.00 28.12
CA ARG A 94 29.56 5.45 28.02
C ARG A 94 29.53 4.01 27.50
N ILE A 95 30.42 3.66 26.56
CA ILE A 95 30.55 2.28 26.07
C ILE A 95 31.09 1.38 27.19
N LYS A 96 32.09 1.85 27.93
CA LYS A 96 32.68 1.11 29.05
C LYS A 96 31.67 0.85 30.16
N GLU A 97 30.95 1.88 30.59
CA GLU A 97 29.92 1.78 31.64
C GLU A 97 28.76 0.89 31.21
N SER A 98 28.30 0.99 29.95
CA SER A 98 27.28 0.09 29.42
C SER A 98 27.73 -1.38 29.42
N LEU A 99 29.00 -1.64 29.12
CA LEU A 99 29.56 -2.99 29.14
C LEU A 99 29.67 -3.52 30.59
N GLU A 100 30.12 -2.67 31.51
CA GLU A 100 30.21 -3.02 32.93
C GLU A 100 28.83 -3.28 33.54
N ASP A 101 27.80 -2.53 33.13
CA ASP A 101 26.42 -2.75 33.54
C ASP A 101 25.80 -4.02 32.95
N GLU A 102 26.13 -4.35 31.72
CA GLU A 102 25.71 -5.62 31.11
C GLU A 102 26.34 -6.82 31.80
N ILE A 103 27.63 -6.74 32.12
CA ILE A 103 28.33 -7.76 32.90
C ILE A 103 27.76 -7.85 34.33
N ARG A 104 27.41 -6.71 34.95
CA ARG A 104 26.80 -6.68 36.30
C ARG A 104 25.43 -7.34 36.32
N ARG A 105 24.58 -7.08 35.33
CA ARG A 105 23.23 -7.66 35.22
C ARG A 105 23.23 -9.17 34.92
N THR A 106 24.33 -9.70 34.38
CA THR A 106 24.46 -11.11 33.99
C THR A 106 25.17 -11.97 35.02
N LYS A 107 25.74 -11.36 36.08
CA LYS A 107 26.34 -12.08 37.21
C LYS A 107 25.26 -12.65 38.13
N ASP A 108 25.47 -13.87 38.59
CA ASP A 108 24.65 -14.47 39.63
C ASP A 108 24.93 -13.76 40.98
N PRO A 109 23.93 -13.20 41.67
CA PRO A 109 24.12 -12.47 42.93
C PRO A 109 24.78 -13.30 44.04
N ALA A 110 24.66 -14.63 43.99
CA ALA A 110 25.24 -15.52 45.01
C ALA A 110 26.71 -15.85 44.76
N THR A 111 27.18 -15.79 43.51
CA THR A 111 28.56 -16.18 43.14
C THR A 111 29.41 -15.05 42.58
N GLY A 112 28.80 -13.92 42.20
CA GLY A 112 29.48 -12.75 41.63
C GLY A 112 30.07 -12.99 40.24
N LEU A 113 29.86 -14.17 39.66
CA LEU A 113 30.35 -14.58 38.34
C LEU A 113 29.19 -14.72 37.36
N VAL A 114 29.46 -14.52 36.07
CA VAL A 114 28.52 -14.89 35.01
C VAL A 114 28.56 -16.42 34.91
N PRO A 115 27.46 -17.13 35.19
CA PRO A 115 27.49 -18.58 35.26
C PRO A 115 27.53 -19.19 33.86
N MET A 116 28.76 -19.41 33.36
CA MET A 116 29.02 -20.02 32.06
C MET A 116 28.60 -21.50 32.12
N GLY A 117 27.59 -21.87 31.34
CA GLY A 117 26.95 -23.20 31.34
C GLY A 117 25.45 -23.16 31.61
N LYS A 118 24.96 -22.21 32.42
CA LYS A 118 23.51 -21.99 32.65
C LYS A 118 22.76 -21.62 31.38
N PHE A 119 23.46 -21.02 30.40
CA PHE A 119 22.90 -20.76 29.09
C PHE A 119 22.52 -22.05 28.37
N GLY A 120 23.33 -23.12 28.49
CA GLY A 120 23.01 -24.44 27.98
C GLY A 120 21.78 -25.03 28.65
N ASP A 121 21.74 -24.98 29.99
CA ASP A 121 20.59 -25.45 30.78
C ASP A 121 19.31 -24.67 30.44
N ALA A 122 19.41 -23.35 30.27
CA ALA A 122 18.30 -22.48 29.88
C ALA A 122 17.83 -22.78 28.44
N LEU A 123 18.75 -23.06 27.52
CA LEU A 123 18.44 -23.48 26.15
C LEU A 123 17.74 -24.83 26.13
N GLU A 124 18.23 -25.79 26.92
CA GLU A 124 17.66 -27.13 26.99
C GLU A 124 16.30 -27.11 27.70
N PHE A 125 16.16 -26.33 28.76
CA PHE A 125 14.87 -26.05 29.40
C PHE A 125 13.88 -25.40 28.43
N THR A 126 14.32 -24.41 27.65
CA THR A 126 13.48 -23.72 26.65
C THR A 126 13.07 -24.67 25.52
N ARG A 127 14.01 -25.47 25.00
CA ARG A 127 13.74 -26.51 23.99
C ARG A 127 12.78 -27.57 24.50
N ARG A 128 12.96 -28.04 25.74
CA ARG A 128 12.04 -28.98 26.39
C ARG A 128 10.66 -28.37 26.58
N LYS A 129 10.56 -27.11 27.03
CA LYS A 129 9.29 -26.40 27.16
C LYS A 129 8.61 -26.15 25.83
N GLN A 130 9.36 -25.84 24.76
CA GLN A 130 8.83 -25.76 23.40
C GLN A 130 8.34 -27.13 22.92
N ALA A 131 9.11 -28.19 23.11
CA ALA A 131 8.71 -29.55 22.72
C ALA A 131 7.49 -30.05 23.51
N GLU A 132 7.39 -29.74 24.81
CA GLU A 132 6.17 -29.97 25.61
C GLU A 132 4.98 -29.15 25.07
N PHE A 133 5.22 -27.90 24.64
CA PHE A 133 4.17 -27.04 24.07
C PHE A 133 3.71 -27.50 22.67
N TYR A 134 4.63 -27.93 21.81
CA TYR A 134 4.34 -28.34 20.43
C TYR A 134 3.97 -29.82 20.31
N GLY A 135 4.42 -30.68 21.23
CA GLY A 135 4.18 -32.12 21.23
C GLY A 135 2.83 -32.55 21.79
N LYS A 136 2.09 -31.65 22.46
CA LYS A 136 0.79 -31.97 23.05
C LYS A 136 -0.39 -31.94 22.09
N GLY A 137 -0.22 -31.49 20.83
CA GLY A 137 -1.34 -31.41 19.87
C GLY A 137 -2.51 -30.53 20.31
N GLU A 138 -2.41 -29.87 21.47
CA GLU A 138 -3.35 -28.87 21.94
C GLU A 138 -3.15 -27.63 21.07
N LEU A 139 -3.84 -27.61 19.94
CA LEU A 139 -4.15 -26.40 19.20
C LEU A 139 -4.60 -25.36 20.25
N ARG A 140 -3.78 -24.32 20.47
CA ARG A 140 -4.05 -23.18 21.36
C ARG A 140 -5.28 -22.34 20.95
N GLY A 141 -6.24 -22.91 20.23
CA GLY A 141 -7.44 -22.25 19.72
C GLY A 141 -8.76 -22.88 20.16
N SER A 142 -8.77 -24.03 20.85
CA SER A 142 -10.05 -24.70 21.16
C SER A 142 -10.88 -24.03 22.26
N THR A 143 -10.29 -23.15 23.09
CA THR A 143 -11.00 -22.49 24.21
C THR A 143 -11.64 -21.14 23.88
N LEU A 144 -11.57 -20.67 22.63
CA LEU A 144 -12.22 -19.43 22.19
C LEU A 144 -13.29 -19.65 21.11
N ALA A 145 -13.80 -20.86 20.93
CA ALA A 145 -14.78 -21.21 19.90
C ALA A 145 -16.02 -20.29 19.88
N ASN A 146 -16.36 -19.65 21.00
CA ASN A 146 -17.48 -18.73 21.15
C ASN A 146 -17.09 -17.28 21.46
N ALA A 147 -15.81 -16.91 21.32
CA ALA A 147 -15.37 -15.55 21.56
C ALA A 147 -15.97 -14.60 20.52
N LYS A 148 -16.85 -13.69 20.97
CA LYS A 148 -17.41 -12.64 20.11
C LYS A 148 -16.48 -11.44 20.12
N TRP A 149 -15.66 -11.33 19.08
CA TRP A 149 -14.83 -10.16 18.85
C TRP A 149 -15.72 -8.95 18.53
N LYS A 150 -15.55 -7.88 19.30
CA LYS A 150 -16.18 -6.59 19.04
C LYS A 150 -15.10 -5.60 18.67
N GLU A 151 -15.15 -5.13 17.44
CA GLU A 151 -14.28 -4.05 16.97
C GLU A 151 -14.45 -2.82 17.89
N ARG A 152 -13.33 -2.23 18.32
CA ARG A 152 -13.30 -1.04 19.20
C ARG A 152 -12.94 0.24 18.44
N GLY A 153 -12.78 0.13 17.12
CA GLY A 153 -12.37 1.21 16.24
C GLY A 153 -10.85 1.32 16.09
N PRO A 154 -10.37 2.42 15.45
CA PRO A 154 -11.14 3.62 15.11
C PRO A 154 -12.16 3.40 13.98
N THR A 155 -13.41 3.83 14.16
CA THR A 155 -14.47 3.71 13.14
C THR A 155 -14.49 4.86 12.13
N ASN A 156 -13.57 5.82 12.27
CA ASN A 156 -13.53 7.08 11.50
C ASN A 156 -12.14 7.38 10.90
N VAL A 157 -11.14 6.55 11.14
CA VAL A 157 -9.79 6.70 10.57
C VAL A 157 -9.44 5.41 9.85
N GLY A 158 -9.49 5.45 8.52
CA GLY A 158 -9.01 4.35 7.68
C GLY A 158 -7.49 4.35 7.55
N GLY A 159 -6.91 3.16 7.41
CA GLY A 159 -5.52 2.98 6.99
C GLY A 159 -5.30 3.40 5.52
N ARG A 160 -4.08 3.22 5.00
CA ARG A 160 -3.78 3.54 3.60
C ARG A 160 -4.58 2.61 2.66
N VAL A 161 -5.31 3.23 1.73
CA VAL A 161 -5.99 2.57 0.62
C VAL A 161 -5.00 2.44 -0.53
N GLY A 162 -4.86 1.22 -1.06
CA GLY A 162 -3.99 0.92 -2.19
C GLY A 162 -4.74 0.89 -3.53
N THR A 163 -5.98 0.40 -3.53
CA THR A 163 -6.78 0.23 -4.75
C THR A 163 -8.27 0.40 -4.47
N ILE A 164 -9.00 0.86 -5.47
CA ILE A 164 -10.46 1.03 -5.46
C ILE A 164 -10.99 0.47 -6.77
N LEU A 165 -12.06 -0.32 -6.72
CA LEU A 165 -12.72 -0.88 -7.90
C LEU A 165 -14.23 -0.70 -7.80
N VAL A 166 -14.85 -0.15 -8.84
CA VAL A 166 -16.31 -0.16 -9.01
C VAL A 166 -16.73 -1.51 -9.58
N ASP A 167 -17.65 -2.19 -8.91
CA ASP A 167 -18.08 -3.54 -9.32
C ASP A 167 -18.96 -3.46 -10.57
N LYS A 168 -18.45 -3.97 -11.70
CA LYS A 168 -19.19 -4.02 -12.97
C LYS A 168 -20.35 -5.03 -12.95
N ASN A 169 -20.43 -5.91 -11.95
CA ASN A 169 -21.61 -6.76 -11.75
C ASN A 169 -22.80 -5.98 -11.17
N ASP A 170 -22.57 -4.81 -10.59
CA ASP A 170 -23.61 -3.96 -10.04
C ASP A 170 -24.05 -2.91 -11.08
N PRO A 171 -25.24 -3.07 -11.71
CA PRO A 171 -25.72 -2.11 -12.71
C PRO A 171 -26.02 -0.73 -12.13
N THR A 172 -26.08 -0.59 -10.80
CA THR A 172 -26.30 0.71 -10.15
C THR A 172 -25.01 1.52 -9.97
N ASN A 173 -23.83 0.91 -10.20
CA ASN A 173 -22.50 1.49 -9.96
C ASN A 173 -22.30 1.98 -8.51
N LYS A 174 -22.99 1.37 -7.54
CA LYS A 174 -22.91 1.77 -6.13
C LYS A 174 -22.03 0.84 -5.30
N THR A 175 -21.78 -0.36 -5.80
CA THR A 175 -20.94 -1.36 -5.17
C THR A 175 -19.47 -1.07 -5.47
N LEU A 176 -18.69 -0.92 -4.41
CA LEU A 176 -17.24 -0.71 -4.49
C LEU A 176 -16.49 -1.78 -3.71
N PHE A 177 -15.33 -2.16 -4.24
CA PHE A 177 -14.27 -2.85 -3.53
C PHE A 177 -13.13 -1.87 -3.22
N VAL A 178 -12.55 -2.00 -2.04
CA VAL A 178 -11.40 -1.19 -1.61
C VAL A 178 -10.36 -2.11 -0.98
N GLY A 179 -9.15 -2.06 -1.53
CA GLY A 179 -8.00 -2.81 -1.02
C GLY A 179 -7.10 -1.93 -0.17
N HIS A 180 -6.70 -2.44 0.99
CA HIS A 180 -5.81 -1.76 1.92
C HIS A 180 -4.41 -2.39 1.92
N CYS A 181 -3.38 -1.59 2.19
CA CYS A 181 -1.98 -2.07 2.16
C CYS A 181 -1.64 -3.10 3.24
N SER A 182 -2.45 -3.20 4.30
CA SER A 182 -2.31 -4.21 5.35
C SER A 182 -3.65 -4.65 5.96
N GLY A 183 -4.77 -4.10 5.49
CA GLY A 183 -6.10 -4.24 6.09
C GLY A 183 -7.05 -5.14 5.32
N GLY A 184 -6.59 -5.80 4.25
CA GLY A 184 -7.40 -6.71 3.44
C GLY A 184 -8.27 -5.99 2.40
N LEU A 185 -9.21 -6.77 1.85
CA LEU A 185 -10.17 -6.33 0.84
C LEU A 185 -11.53 -6.09 1.49
N TRP A 186 -12.12 -4.92 1.24
CA TRP A 186 -13.40 -4.49 1.78
C TRP A 186 -14.40 -4.22 0.67
N LYS A 187 -15.69 -4.43 0.95
CA LYS A 187 -16.79 -4.19 0.02
C LYS A 187 -17.89 -3.35 0.68
N THR A 188 -18.44 -2.41 -0.07
CA THR A 188 -19.74 -1.80 0.21
C THR A 188 -20.65 -2.04 -0.99
N THR A 189 -21.96 -2.17 -0.76
CA THR A 189 -22.97 -2.30 -1.83
C THR A 189 -23.67 -0.97 -2.14
N ASP A 190 -23.47 0.05 -1.29
CA ASP A 190 -23.98 1.39 -1.55
C ASP A 190 -23.01 2.45 -1.06
N ILE A 191 -22.18 2.96 -1.96
CA ILE A 191 -21.28 4.08 -1.69
C ILE A 191 -22.01 5.43 -1.57
N THR A 192 -23.24 5.54 -2.09
CA THR A 192 -24.02 6.79 -2.08
C THR A 192 -24.79 7.01 -0.78
N ALA A 193 -24.86 5.99 0.09
CA ALA A 193 -25.47 6.12 1.40
C ALA A 193 -24.76 7.17 2.26
N THR A 194 -25.50 7.87 3.13
CA THR A 194 -24.94 8.86 4.07
C THR A 194 -23.82 8.27 4.94
N ARG A 195 -23.90 6.97 5.24
CA ARG A 195 -22.87 6.20 5.94
C ARG A 195 -22.72 4.84 5.23
N PRO A 196 -21.82 4.72 4.25
CA PRO A 196 -21.59 3.46 3.55
C PRO A 196 -21.18 2.35 4.54
N LEU A 197 -21.82 1.19 4.42
CA LEU A 197 -21.51 0.03 5.25
C LEU A 197 -20.43 -0.81 4.56
N TRP A 198 -19.24 -0.83 5.15
CA TRP A 198 -18.11 -1.62 4.68
C TRP A 198 -18.06 -2.95 5.42
N LYS A 199 -17.87 -4.03 4.66
CA LYS A 199 -17.64 -5.38 5.19
C LYS A 199 -16.31 -5.90 4.66
N PRO A 200 -15.50 -6.59 5.48
CA PRO A 200 -14.38 -7.34 4.94
C PRO A 200 -14.91 -8.43 4.01
N VAL A 201 -14.26 -8.61 2.87
CA VAL A 201 -14.59 -9.71 1.95
C VAL A 201 -14.18 -11.03 2.57
N ASN A 202 -12.97 -11.10 3.14
CA ASN A 202 -12.48 -12.26 3.87
C ASN A 202 -11.31 -11.85 4.77
N ASP A 203 -11.48 -11.99 6.09
CA ASP A 203 -10.46 -11.69 7.11
C ASP A 203 -9.37 -12.76 7.22
N TYR A 204 -9.60 -13.93 6.60
CA TYR A 204 -8.72 -15.10 6.65
C TYR A 204 -7.92 -15.31 5.36
N LEU A 205 -7.89 -14.33 4.46
CA LEU A 205 -6.95 -14.37 3.34
C LEU A 205 -5.53 -14.55 3.89
N GLN A 206 -4.76 -15.45 3.26
CA GLN A 206 -3.39 -15.76 3.68
C GLN A 206 -2.47 -14.52 3.68
N ASN A 207 -2.87 -13.44 3.00
CA ASN A 207 -2.20 -12.16 3.02
C ASN A 207 -3.23 -11.02 2.89
N LEU A 208 -3.12 -10.01 3.76
CA LEU A 208 -4.03 -8.86 3.82
C LEU A 208 -3.46 -7.60 3.16
N ALA A 209 -2.25 -7.66 2.60
CA ALA A 209 -1.66 -6.54 1.88
C ALA A 209 -2.16 -6.55 0.44
N VAL A 210 -3.18 -5.74 0.16
CA VAL A 210 -3.73 -5.59 -1.18
C VAL A 210 -2.99 -4.47 -1.91
N GLY A 211 -2.38 -4.82 -3.04
CA GLY A 211 -1.70 -3.87 -3.92
C GLY A 211 -2.56 -3.51 -5.13
N GLY A 212 -2.98 -4.50 -5.91
CA GLY A 212 -3.77 -4.30 -7.13
C GLY A 212 -5.04 -5.15 -7.16
N LEU A 213 -6.08 -4.65 -7.81
CA LEU A 213 -7.35 -5.34 -7.99
C LEU A 213 -7.92 -5.02 -9.38
N VAL A 214 -8.28 -6.04 -10.13
CA VAL A 214 -8.90 -5.88 -11.45
C VAL A 214 -10.02 -6.87 -11.67
N GLN A 215 -11.00 -6.45 -12.45
CA GLN A 215 -12.15 -7.24 -12.86
C GLN A 215 -12.18 -7.32 -14.39
N ASP A 216 -12.32 -8.54 -14.90
CA ASP A 216 -12.35 -8.83 -16.33
C ASP A 216 -13.46 -8.01 -17.01
N PRO A 217 -13.15 -7.28 -18.10
CA PRO A 217 -14.11 -6.41 -18.77
C PRO A 217 -15.21 -7.17 -19.51
N THR A 218 -14.99 -8.43 -19.86
CA THR A 218 -15.93 -9.29 -20.60
C THR A 218 -16.73 -10.21 -19.70
N ASN A 219 -16.14 -10.64 -18.58
CA ASN A 219 -16.82 -11.43 -17.56
C ASN A 219 -16.50 -10.91 -16.15
N PRO A 220 -17.28 -9.97 -15.62
CA PRO A 220 -17.01 -9.36 -14.33
C PRO A 220 -17.01 -10.31 -13.11
N LYS A 221 -17.39 -11.57 -13.27
CA LYS A 221 -17.19 -12.58 -12.21
C LYS A 221 -15.73 -12.98 -12.04
N ILE A 222 -14.91 -12.81 -13.08
CA ILE A 222 -13.49 -13.09 -13.04
C ILE A 222 -12.75 -11.85 -12.52
N MET A 223 -12.02 -12.03 -11.42
CA MET A 223 -11.25 -10.95 -10.81
C MET A 223 -9.87 -11.45 -10.39
N TYR A 224 -8.89 -10.54 -10.34
CA TYR A 224 -7.54 -10.81 -9.88
C TYR A 224 -7.13 -9.81 -8.81
N LEU A 225 -6.54 -10.31 -7.73
CA LEU A 225 -6.12 -9.54 -6.56
C LEU A 225 -4.62 -9.77 -6.33
N GLY A 226 -3.82 -8.76 -6.59
CA GLY A 226 -2.37 -8.75 -6.35
C GLY A 226 -2.05 -8.38 -4.91
N THR A 227 -1.10 -9.11 -4.30
CA THR A 227 -0.69 -8.85 -2.92
C THR A 227 0.69 -8.20 -2.80
N GLY A 228 0.92 -7.62 -1.61
CA GLY A 228 2.14 -6.93 -1.21
C GLY A 228 1.98 -5.42 -1.20
N ASP A 229 2.68 -4.76 -0.27
CA ASP A 229 2.59 -3.32 -0.11
C ASP A 229 3.14 -2.58 -1.35
N PRO A 230 2.29 -1.83 -2.09
CA PRO A 230 2.70 -1.16 -3.31
C PRO A 230 3.66 0.02 -3.07
N SER A 231 3.73 0.57 -1.87
CA SER A 231 4.39 1.86 -1.61
C SER A 231 5.51 1.83 -0.58
N ALA A 232 5.49 0.95 0.42
CA ALA A 232 6.43 1.05 1.55
C ALA A 232 7.25 -0.21 1.86
N ASP A 233 7.14 -1.29 1.08
CA ASP A 233 7.81 -2.57 1.39
C ASP A 233 7.47 -3.11 2.81
N ASP A 234 6.42 -2.58 3.48
CA ASP A 234 6.08 -2.90 4.88
C ASP A 234 5.58 -4.33 5.03
N VAL A 235 4.79 -4.80 4.04
CA VAL A 235 4.23 -6.16 4.03
C VAL A 235 4.52 -6.82 2.69
N ARG A 236 5.24 -7.94 2.76
CA ARG A 236 5.52 -8.79 1.60
C ARG A 236 4.25 -9.53 1.17
N GLY A 237 3.92 -9.47 -0.11
CA GLY A 237 2.86 -10.25 -0.73
C GLY A 237 3.25 -11.73 -0.89
N ILE A 238 2.26 -12.55 -1.22
CA ILE A 238 2.44 -13.99 -1.45
C ILE A 238 2.07 -14.41 -2.88
N GLY A 239 1.64 -13.48 -3.74
CA GLY A 239 1.24 -13.77 -5.11
C GLY A 239 -0.02 -13.03 -5.53
N ILE A 240 -0.69 -13.58 -6.55
CA ILE A 240 -1.94 -13.09 -7.10
C ILE A 240 -3.03 -14.11 -6.79
N PHE A 241 -4.14 -13.64 -6.22
CA PHE A 241 -5.36 -14.41 -6.04
C PHE A 241 -6.29 -14.21 -7.24
N LYS A 242 -7.11 -15.21 -7.53
CA LYS A 242 -8.15 -15.18 -8.55
C LYS A 242 -9.50 -15.49 -7.92
N SER A 243 -10.52 -14.77 -8.36
CA SER A 243 -11.93 -15.09 -8.10
C SER A 243 -12.63 -15.41 -9.41
N THR A 244 -13.63 -16.30 -9.36
CA THR A 244 -14.49 -16.68 -10.49
C THR A 244 -15.98 -16.44 -10.20
N ASP A 245 -16.29 -15.84 -9.04
CA ASP A 245 -17.63 -15.61 -8.52
C ASP A 245 -17.89 -14.15 -8.12
N GLY A 246 -17.17 -13.21 -8.71
CA GLY A 246 -17.39 -11.77 -8.47
C GLY A 246 -16.79 -11.28 -7.15
N GLY A 247 -15.72 -11.95 -6.69
CA GLY A 247 -14.97 -11.57 -5.51
C GLY A 247 -15.55 -12.10 -4.20
N GLU A 248 -16.42 -13.12 -4.25
CA GLU A 248 -16.93 -13.80 -3.05
C GLU A 248 -15.88 -14.77 -2.49
N ASN A 249 -15.26 -15.58 -3.36
CA ASN A 249 -14.16 -16.47 -3.01
C ASN A 249 -12.89 -16.15 -3.82
N TRP A 250 -11.74 -16.39 -3.21
CA TRP A 250 -10.43 -16.04 -3.74
C TRP A 250 -9.42 -17.16 -3.54
N ASP A 251 -8.86 -17.66 -4.63
CA ASP A 251 -7.85 -18.72 -4.62
C ASP A 251 -6.48 -18.17 -5.04
N LEU A 252 -5.43 -18.51 -4.29
CA LEU A 252 -4.07 -18.14 -4.64
C LEU A 252 -3.63 -18.89 -5.90
N LEU A 253 -3.20 -18.18 -6.94
CA LEU A 253 -2.68 -18.80 -8.16
C LEU A 253 -1.37 -19.53 -7.86
N PRO A 254 -1.30 -20.87 -8.03
CA PRO A 254 -0.09 -21.64 -7.71
C PRO A 254 1.14 -21.18 -8.51
N SER A 255 0.92 -20.66 -9.71
CA SER A 255 1.94 -20.12 -10.61
C SER A 255 2.62 -18.85 -10.09
N THR A 256 2.05 -18.17 -9.07
CA THR A 256 2.57 -16.94 -8.46
C THR A 256 2.92 -17.10 -6.98
N ALA A 257 2.40 -18.17 -6.35
CA ALA A 257 2.50 -18.42 -4.92
C ALA A 257 3.95 -18.39 -4.42
N ASN A 258 4.23 -17.47 -3.50
CA ASN A 258 5.53 -17.24 -2.88
C ASN A 258 6.69 -17.06 -3.86
N LYS A 259 6.43 -16.53 -5.07
CA LYS A 259 7.49 -16.23 -6.04
C LYS A 259 7.99 -14.79 -5.89
N PRO A 260 9.32 -14.55 -5.89
CA PRO A 260 9.88 -13.21 -5.73
C PRO A 260 9.34 -12.16 -6.70
N ALA A 261 9.03 -12.54 -7.94
CA ALA A 261 8.44 -11.66 -8.94
C ALA A 261 7.11 -11.07 -8.48
N PHE A 262 6.35 -11.75 -7.62
CA PHE A 262 5.00 -11.37 -7.19
C PHE A 262 4.90 -10.98 -5.72
N TYR A 263 6.03 -10.81 -5.02
CA TYR A 263 6.04 -10.32 -3.62
C TYR A 263 5.53 -8.89 -3.47
N LYS A 264 5.41 -8.16 -4.57
CA LYS A 264 4.78 -6.85 -4.62
C LYS A 264 4.12 -6.69 -5.98
N THR A 265 2.81 -6.82 -6.01
CA THR A 265 1.98 -6.59 -7.19
C THR A 265 1.20 -5.30 -6.97
N ARG A 266 1.58 -4.23 -7.67
CA ARG A 266 0.98 -2.89 -7.49
C ARG A 266 -0.32 -2.74 -8.25
N GLU A 267 -0.35 -3.25 -9.46
CA GLU A 267 -1.45 -3.06 -10.39
C GLU A 267 -1.59 -4.28 -11.29
N ILE A 268 -2.81 -4.53 -11.73
CA ILE A 268 -3.12 -5.61 -12.67
C ILE A 268 -4.08 -5.03 -13.71
N VAL A 269 -3.81 -5.26 -14.98
CA VAL A 269 -4.71 -4.90 -16.09
C VAL A 269 -5.00 -6.11 -16.95
N ILE A 270 -6.19 -6.12 -17.57
CA ILE A 270 -6.63 -7.18 -18.49
C ILE A 270 -6.87 -6.53 -19.83
N ALA A 271 -6.17 -7.01 -20.86
CA ALA A 271 -6.31 -6.54 -22.23
C ALA A 271 -7.52 -7.15 -22.94
N ASN A 272 -7.91 -6.60 -24.10
CA ASN A 272 -9.07 -7.07 -24.86
C ASN A 272 -8.97 -8.54 -25.33
N ASP A 273 -7.75 -9.04 -25.48
CA ASP A 273 -7.46 -10.44 -25.83
C ASP A 273 -7.49 -11.39 -24.62
N GLY A 274 -7.82 -10.86 -23.43
CA GLY A 274 -7.81 -11.60 -22.17
C GLY A 274 -6.43 -11.75 -21.54
N ALA A 275 -5.37 -11.19 -22.14
CA ALA A 275 -4.04 -11.22 -21.55
C ALA A 275 -4.00 -10.36 -20.27
N ILE A 276 -3.38 -10.91 -19.23
CA ILE A 276 -3.26 -10.29 -17.91
C ILE A 276 -1.84 -9.75 -17.78
N TYR A 277 -1.73 -8.50 -17.34
CA TYR A 277 -0.46 -7.86 -17.07
C TYR A 277 -0.43 -7.41 -15.62
N ALA A 278 0.57 -7.86 -14.86
CA ALA A 278 0.78 -7.48 -13.47
C ALA A 278 2.03 -6.62 -13.35
N ALA A 279 1.86 -5.40 -12.81
CA ALA A 279 2.96 -4.51 -12.46
C ALA A 279 3.58 -4.97 -11.14
N CYS A 280 4.80 -5.47 -11.21
CA CYS A 280 5.50 -5.98 -10.03
C CYS A 280 6.86 -5.31 -9.81
N LYS A 281 7.45 -5.56 -8.63
CA LYS A 281 8.80 -5.06 -8.29
C LYS A 281 9.90 -5.53 -9.26
N GLN A 282 9.73 -6.71 -9.87
CA GLN A 282 10.70 -7.26 -10.81
C GLN A 282 10.37 -6.97 -12.28
N GLY A 283 9.29 -6.24 -12.57
CA GLY A 283 8.85 -6.00 -13.94
C GLY A 283 7.36 -6.20 -14.16
N VAL A 284 6.94 -6.00 -15.41
CA VAL A 284 5.63 -6.43 -15.88
C VAL A 284 5.66 -7.93 -16.15
N GLN A 285 4.80 -8.68 -15.46
CA GLN A 285 4.55 -10.09 -15.72
C GLN A 285 3.30 -10.22 -16.61
N LYS A 286 3.38 -10.99 -17.69
CA LYS A 286 2.26 -11.26 -18.61
C LYS A 286 1.79 -12.71 -18.49
N SER A 287 0.48 -12.93 -18.48
CA SER A 287 -0.17 -14.24 -18.65
C SER A 287 -1.18 -14.19 -19.79
N THR A 288 -1.28 -15.27 -20.56
CA THR A 288 -2.25 -15.42 -21.68
C THR A 288 -3.18 -16.61 -21.48
N ASP A 289 -3.11 -17.27 -20.32
CA ASP A 289 -3.82 -18.51 -20.02
C ASP A 289 -4.61 -18.40 -18.69
N GLY A 290 -5.04 -17.19 -18.37
CA GLY A 290 -5.85 -16.91 -17.17
C GLY A 290 -5.07 -16.96 -15.85
N GLY A 291 -3.74 -16.85 -15.91
CA GLY A 291 -2.84 -16.83 -14.74
C GLY A 291 -2.16 -18.17 -14.45
N ASN A 292 -2.24 -19.17 -15.33
CA ASN A 292 -1.59 -20.48 -15.13
C ASN A 292 -0.08 -20.41 -15.39
N THR A 293 0.34 -19.62 -16.37
CA THR A 293 1.75 -19.33 -16.65
C THR A 293 1.99 -17.83 -16.79
N TRP A 294 3.22 -17.40 -16.48
CA TRP A 294 3.61 -16.00 -16.50
C TRP A 294 4.99 -15.83 -17.13
N THR A 295 5.15 -14.78 -17.94
CA THR A 295 6.42 -14.40 -18.59
C THR A 295 6.73 -12.94 -18.28
N SER A 296 7.99 -12.65 -17.93
CA SER A 296 8.46 -11.27 -17.76
C SER A 296 8.59 -10.58 -19.12
N VAL A 297 7.88 -9.46 -19.33
CA VAL A 297 7.83 -8.75 -20.61
C VAL A 297 8.46 -7.36 -20.59
N LEU A 298 8.66 -6.80 -19.39
CA LEU A 298 9.35 -5.56 -19.15
C LEU A 298 10.08 -5.67 -17.81
N SER A 299 11.39 -5.45 -17.76
CA SER A 299 12.19 -5.58 -16.55
C SER A 299 12.21 -4.30 -15.70
N ASN A 300 12.70 -4.46 -14.46
CA ASN A 300 12.82 -3.46 -13.40
C ASN A 300 11.48 -3.04 -12.79
N GLU A 301 11.56 -2.37 -11.65
CA GLU A 301 10.39 -1.99 -10.88
C GLU A 301 9.42 -1.10 -11.66
N ILE A 302 8.14 -1.49 -11.62
CA ILE A 302 7.02 -0.78 -12.23
C ILE A 302 6.23 -0.11 -11.12
N TRP A 303 5.93 1.18 -11.28
CA TRP A 303 5.16 1.95 -10.31
C TRP A 303 3.67 1.96 -10.68
N ASP A 304 3.37 2.11 -11.96
CA ASP A 304 2.02 2.29 -12.52
C ASP A 304 1.92 1.58 -13.88
N LEU A 305 0.75 1.03 -14.22
CA LEU A 305 0.48 0.26 -15.44
C LEU A 305 -0.97 0.46 -15.91
N GLU A 306 -1.14 1.10 -17.06
CA GLU A 306 -2.45 1.30 -17.66
C GLU A 306 -2.59 0.59 -19.01
N TYR A 307 -3.80 0.11 -19.30
CA TYR A 307 -4.20 -0.41 -20.60
C TYR A 307 -5.29 0.46 -21.23
N ILE A 308 -5.13 0.78 -22.51
CA ILE A 308 -6.07 1.58 -23.30
C ILE A 308 -6.72 0.70 -24.38
N PRO A 309 -7.98 0.26 -24.15
CA PRO A 309 -8.67 -0.68 -25.05
C PRO A 309 -8.85 -0.17 -26.48
N SER A 310 -9.12 1.11 -26.66
CA SER A 310 -9.43 1.72 -27.97
C SER A 310 -8.25 1.67 -28.96
N THR A 311 -7.02 1.57 -28.45
CA THR A 311 -5.79 1.54 -29.26
C THR A 311 -4.97 0.28 -29.04
N ASN A 312 -5.44 -0.63 -28.18
CA ASN A 312 -4.69 -1.78 -27.70
C ASN A 312 -3.27 -1.40 -27.24
N THR A 313 -3.16 -0.37 -26.39
CA THR A 313 -1.88 0.15 -25.94
C THR A 313 -1.72 -0.04 -24.43
N LEU A 314 -0.57 -0.56 -24.02
CA LEU A 314 -0.11 -0.60 -22.64
C LEU A 314 0.88 0.53 -22.40
N PHE A 315 0.74 1.18 -21.25
CA PHE A 315 1.69 2.14 -20.71
C PHE A 315 2.17 1.65 -19.35
N ALA A 316 3.45 1.83 -19.06
CA ALA A 316 4.01 1.48 -17.76
C ALA A 316 5.02 2.53 -17.32
N SER A 317 5.01 2.89 -16.05
CA SER A 317 6.01 3.79 -15.47
C SER A 317 7.09 3.02 -14.74
N LYS A 318 8.32 3.51 -14.88
CA LYS A 318 9.44 3.24 -13.97
C LYS A 318 9.77 4.56 -13.27
N ASN A 319 10.82 4.57 -12.44
CA ASN A 319 11.25 5.72 -11.63
C ASN A 319 11.03 7.08 -12.31
N ASN A 320 11.78 7.37 -13.37
CA ASN A 320 11.73 8.61 -14.15
C ASN A 320 11.43 8.35 -15.63
N SER A 321 10.68 7.29 -15.97
CA SER A 321 10.38 7.00 -17.38
C SER A 321 9.01 6.37 -17.60
N ILE A 322 8.42 6.66 -18.77
CA ILE A 322 7.19 6.04 -19.26
C ILE A 322 7.53 5.17 -20.48
N TRP A 323 6.98 3.98 -20.49
CA TRP A 323 7.16 2.96 -21.53
C TRP A 323 5.82 2.63 -22.17
N LYS A 324 5.82 2.40 -23.48
CA LYS A 324 4.63 2.10 -24.29
C LYS A 324 4.82 0.79 -25.05
N SER A 325 3.76 -0.01 -25.19
CA SER A 325 3.72 -1.17 -26.09
C SER A 325 2.31 -1.42 -26.63
N ASN A 326 2.22 -1.89 -27.88
CA ASN A 326 0.94 -2.33 -28.50
C ASN A 326 0.72 -3.85 -28.48
N THR A 327 1.71 -4.63 -28.04
CA THR A 327 1.61 -6.10 -27.95
C THR A 327 1.84 -6.61 -26.53
N GLY A 328 2.49 -5.79 -25.69
CA GLY A 328 2.92 -6.14 -24.35
C GLY A 328 3.91 -7.31 -24.31
N ASN A 329 4.53 -7.68 -25.43
CA ASN A 329 5.52 -8.75 -25.48
C ASN A 329 6.93 -8.24 -25.13
N SER A 330 7.83 -9.14 -24.73
CA SER A 330 9.24 -8.78 -24.56
C SER A 330 9.81 -8.16 -25.84
N GLY A 331 10.64 -7.12 -25.70
CA GLY A 331 11.23 -6.37 -26.82
C GLY A 331 10.30 -5.38 -27.53
N SER A 332 8.99 -5.38 -27.25
CA SER A 332 8.04 -4.44 -27.88
C SER A 332 7.93 -3.09 -27.18
N TRP A 333 8.42 -3.00 -25.94
CA TRP A 333 8.29 -1.82 -25.10
C TRP A 333 9.27 -0.72 -25.52
N LYS A 334 8.74 0.47 -25.78
CA LYS A 334 9.52 1.65 -26.17
C LYS A 334 9.44 2.69 -25.08
N ASN A 335 10.59 3.24 -24.69
CA ASN A 335 10.65 4.40 -23.81
C ASN A 335 10.15 5.63 -24.58
N ILE A 336 9.10 6.28 -24.06
CA ILE A 336 8.47 7.47 -24.64
C ILE A 336 8.61 8.70 -23.72
N THR A 337 9.50 8.63 -22.74
CA THR A 337 9.69 9.69 -21.74
C THR A 337 10.00 11.01 -22.42
N SER A 338 9.20 12.03 -22.09
CA SER A 338 9.43 13.40 -22.54
C SER A 338 10.72 13.95 -21.93
N THR A 339 11.50 14.69 -22.70
CA THR A 339 12.61 15.50 -22.15
C THR A 339 12.11 16.79 -21.51
N ASP A 340 10.85 17.16 -21.75
CA ASP A 340 10.19 18.33 -21.19
C ASP A 340 9.34 17.94 -19.98
N GLY A 341 9.66 18.49 -18.81
CA GLY A 341 8.92 18.31 -17.55
C GLY A 341 9.26 17.08 -16.70
N PHE A 342 9.84 16.00 -17.26
CA PHE A 342 10.28 14.84 -16.46
C PHE A 342 11.61 15.13 -15.76
N ALA A 343 11.58 15.36 -14.45
CA ALA A 343 12.81 15.64 -13.72
C ALA A 343 13.65 14.37 -13.55
N ASN A 344 14.96 14.48 -13.81
CA ASN A 344 15.90 13.37 -13.62
C ASN A 344 15.96 12.82 -12.19
N LEU A 345 15.45 13.58 -11.21
CA LEU A 345 15.42 13.20 -9.80
C LEU A 345 14.16 12.43 -9.40
N TRP A 346 13.22 12.20 -10.32
CA TRP A 346 12.03 11.40 -10.03
C TRP A 346 12.42 9.95 -9.73
N GLN A 347 12.04 9.49 -8.55
CA GLN A 347 12.29 8.13 -8.10
C GLN A 347 11.04 7.25 -8.18
N ARG A 348 9.87 7.86 -8.34
CA ARG A 348 8.57 7.23 -8.51
C ARG A 348 7.73 8.11 -9.43
N THR A 349 7.12 7.52 -10.44
CA THR A 349 6.21 8.20 -11.37
C THR A 349 4.88 7.48 -11.36
N GLU A 350 3.81 8.21 -11.04
CA GLU A 350 2.42 7.77 -11.29
C GLU A 350 1.92 8.57 -12.50
N PHE A 351 1.05 7.98 -13.31
CA PHE A 351 0.50 8.63 -14.48
C PHE A 351 -0.96 8.24 -14.71
N THR A 352 -1.60 8.92 -15.65
CA THR A 352 -2.83 8.44 -16.25
C THR A 352 -2.93 8.86 -17.70
N VAL A 353 -3.57 8.04 -18.52
CA VAL A 353 -3.75 8.28 -19.94
C VAL A 353 -5.19 8.69 -20.21
N CYS A 354 -5.35 9.76 -20.97
CA CYS A 354 -6.66 10.21 -21.41
C CYS A 354 -7.29 9.17 -22.35
N GLN A 355 -8.33 8.46 -21.89
CA GLN A 355 -8.95 7.40 -22.71
C GLN A 355 -9.59 7.92 -24.01
N SER A 356 -10.13 9.15 -24.00
CA SER A 356 -10.71 9.80 -25.19
C SER A 356 -9.66 10.38 -26.13
N SER A 357 -8.42 10.57 -25.66
CA SER A 357 -7.28 11.03 -26.45
C SER A 357 -5.98 10.36 -25.98
N PRO A 358 -5.73 9.08 -26.36
CA PRO A 358 -4.63 8.27 -25.83
C PRO A 358 -3.21 8.78 -26.11
N ASN A 359 -3.08 9.87 -26.84
CA ASN A 359 -1.84 10.59 -27.07
C ASN A 359 -1.55 11.62 -25.96
N VAL A 360 -2.43 11.77 -24.96
CA VAL A 360 -2.27 12.68 -23.83
C VAL A 360 -2.09 11.87 -22.55
N ILE A 361 -0.93 12.04 -21.92
CA ILE A 361 -0.57 11.38 -20.66
C ILE A 361 -0.34 12.45 -19.61
N TYR A 362 -0.97 12.31 -18.44
CA TYR A 362 -0.71 13.15 -17.27
C TYR A 362 0.20 12.39 -16.31
N ALA A 363 1.30 12.97 -15.87
CA ALA A 363 2.23 12.31 -14.96
C ALA A 363 2.61 13.20 -13.77
N VAL A 364 2.89 12.56 -12.63
CA VAL A 364 3.38 13.19 -11.40
C VAL A 364 4.54 12.39 -10.83
N GLY A 365 5.57 13.11 -10.36
CA GLY A 365 6.80 12.51 -9.89
C GLY A 365 7.10 12.79 -8.42
N GLY A 366 7.56 11.77 -7.72
CA GLY A 366 8.13 11.89 -6.38
C GLY A 366 9.65 12.06 -6.44
N ILE A 367 10.18 13.11 -5.78
CA ILE A 367 11.62 13.28 -5.55
C ILE A 367 11.95 12.74 -4.16
N GLY A 368 12.85 11.75 -4.07
CA GLY A 368 13.24 11.14 -2.79
C GLY A 368 14.53 11.73 -2.20
N GLY A 369 14.55 11.89 -0.88
CA GLY A 369 15.71 12.20 -0.05
C GLY A 369 15.50 11.65 1.38
N PRO A 370 16.59 11.32 2.12
CA PRO A 370 16.53 10.52 3.35
C PRO A 370 15.76 11.13 4.54
N ASN A 371 15.26 12.36 4.41
CA ASN A 371 14.41 13.04 5.41
C ASN A 371 13.31 13.92 4.78
N SER A 372 13.02 13.79 3.49
CA SER A 372 11.97 14.62 2.87
C SER A 372 10.61 13.97 3.08
N LYS A 373 9.74 14.65 3.82
CA LYS A 373 8.29 14.50 3.62
C LYS A 373 8.04 14.74 2.13
N HIS A 374 7.79 13.67 1.37
CA HIS A 374 7.74 13.67 -0.10
C HIS A 374 7.07 14.93 -0.65
N THR A 375 7.88 15.79 -1.27
CA THR A 375 7.41 16.90 -2.09
C THR A 375 7.10 16.31 -3.46
N ASN A 376 5.82 16.14 -3.76
CA ASN A 376 5.37 15.80 -5.11
C ASN A 376 5.64 17.03 -6.00
N GLN A 377 6.28 16.82 -7.15
CA GLN A 377 6.39 17.82 -8.21
C GLN A 377 5.42 17.46 -9.31
#